data_AF-A0A534WK83-F1
#
_entry.id   AF-A0A534WK83-F1
#
_cell.length_a   1.000
_cell.length_b   1.000
_cell.length_c   1.000
_cell.angle_alpha   90.00
_cell.angle_beta   90.00
_cell.angle_gamma   90.00
#
_symmetry.space_group_name_H-M   'P 1'
#
loop_
_entity.id
_entity.type
_entity.pdbx_description
1 polymer ?
#
loop_
_entity_poly.entity_id
_entity_poly.type
_entity_poly.pdbx_seq_one_letter_code
_entity_poly.pdbx_strand_id
1 'polypeptide(L)'
;MIAERAATKINESVQRGMHDGARAVSALKGRKLDMRCHYPGCKNRSKGPRFRFMCEQHMKLSKREQIVALETWRNGGRARTRTRSISRQRRALRLAD
;
A
#
# COMPACT_ATOMS: atom_id res chain seq x y z
N MET A 1 -38.58 16.02 6.02
CA MET A 1 -37.79 17.24 6.34
C MET A 1 -36.30 16.95 6.14
N ILE A 2 -35.51 17.91 5.62
CA ILE A 2 -34.07 17.71 5.31
C ILE A 2 -33.24 17.53 6.59
N ALA A 3 -33.65 18.16 7.70
CA ALA A 3 -32.97 18.09 8.99
C ALA A 3 -32.95 16.67 9.60
N GLU A 4 -34.04 15.92 9.50
CA GLU A 4 -34.13 14.55 10.04
C GLU A 4 -33.24 13.56 9.28
N ARG A 5 -33.09 13.76 7.96
CA ARG A 5 -32.18 12.99 7.11
C ARG A 5 -30.71 13.27 7.41
N ALA A 6 -30.39 14.50 7.82
CA ALA A 6 -29.04 14.84 8.26
C ALA A 6 -28.71 14.21 9.62
N ALA A 7 -29.64 14.27 10.57
CA ALA A 7 -29.48 13.67 11.89
C ALA A 7 -29.28 12.14 11.84
N THR A 8 -30.05 11.44 11.01
CA THR A 8 -29.92 9.99 10.80
C THR A 8 -28.56 9.63 10.20
N LYS A 9 -28.08 10.35 9.18
CA LYS A 9 -26.75 10.10 8.59
C LYS A 9 -25.59 10.36 9.56
N ILE A 10 -25.71 11.38 10.40
CA ILE A 10 -24.71 11.67 11.44
C ILE A 10 -24.73 10.59 12.51
N ASN A 11 -25.90 10.13 12.94
CA ASN A 11 -26.00 9.04 13.91
C ASN A 11 -25.42 7.74 13.33
N GLU A 12 -25.72 7.39 12.08
CA GLU A 12 -25.13 6.23 11.41
C GLU A 12 -23.61 6.31 11.24
N SER A 13 -23.04 7.51 11.01
CA SER A 13 -21.58 7.66 10.91
C SER A 13 -20.90 7.55 12.27
N VAL A 14 -21.53 8.10 13.32
CA VAL A 14 -21.07 7.97 14.71
C VAL A 14 -21.13 6.52 15.18
N GLN A 15 -22.24 5.81 14.94
CA GLN A 15 -22.39 4.39 15.31
C GLN A 15 -21.38 3.49 14.57
N ARG A 16 -21.14 3.75 13.27
CA ARG A 16 -20.07 3.06 12.51
C ARG A 16 -18.68 3.32 13.10
N GLY A 17 -18.36 4.58 13.42
CA GLY A 17 -17.09 4.95 14.03
C GLY A 17 -16.87 4.35 15.43
N MET A 18 -17.94 4.09 16.19
CA MET A 18 -17.88 3.47 17.52
C MET A 18 -17.71 1.95 17.47
N HIS A 19 -18.29 1.25 16.49
CA HIS A 19 -18.16 -0.21 16.32
C HIS A 19 -16.74 -0.63 15.84
N ASP A 20 -16.02 0.29 15.21
CA ASP A 20 -14.61 0.13 14.78
C ASP A 20 -13.58 0.40 15.92
N GLY A 21 -14.03 0.57 17.17
CA GLY A 21 -13.17 0.73 18.35
C GLY A 21 -12.28 -0.49 18.63
N ALA A 22 -12.61 -1.66 18.07
CA ALA A 22 -11.68 -2.78 17.98
C ALA A 22 -10.73 -2.53 16.81
N ARG A 23 -9.47 -2.15 17.08
CA ARG A 23 -8.40 -1.97 16.08
C ARG A 23 -8.55 -3.01 14.97
N ALA A 24 -9.07 -2.61 13.81
CA ALA A 24 -9.28 -3.49 12.69
C ALA A 24 -7.96 -4.24 12.44
N VAL A 25 -7.97 -5.56 12.65
CA VAL A 25 -6.79 -6.38 12.43
C VAL A 25 -6.51 -6.26 10.93
N SER A 26 -5.48 -5.48 10.58
CA SER A 26 -5.14 -5.24 9.18
C SER A 26 -5.14 -6.58 8.45
N ALA A 27 -5.80 -6.68 7.29
CA ALA A 27 -5.80 -7.88 6.45
C ALA A 27 -4.38 -8.31 5.99
N LEU A 28 -3.36 -7.54 6.38
CA LEU A 28 -1.93 -7.76 6.21
C LEU A 28 -1.26 -8.40 7.44
N LYS A 29 -1.95 -8.60 8.57
CA LYS A 29 -1.45 -9.25 9.79
C LYS A 29 -1.01 -10.68 9.43
N GLY A 30 0.27 -10.98 9.63
CA GLY A 30 0.87 -12.29 9.30
C GLY A 30 1.40 -12.43 7.86
N ARG A 31 1.16 -11.45 6.96
CA ARG A 31 1.78 -11.48 5.63
C ARG A 31 3.26 -11.11 5.72
N LYS A 32 4.12 -11.90 5.08
CA LYS A 32 5.55 -11.56 4.90
C LYS A 32 5.64 -10.33 3.97
N LEU A 33 5.82 -9.15 4.56
CA LEU A 33 6.06 -7.92 3.81
C LEU A 33 7.45 -7.95 3.16
N ASP A 34 7.57 -7.37 1.97
CA ASP A 34 8.86 -7.12 1.36
C ASP A 34 9.57 -6.00 2.14
N MET A 35 10.58 -6.36 2.92
CA MET A 35 11.31 -5.45 3.80
C MET A 35 12.50 -4.77 3.11
N ARG A 36 12.64 -4.87 1.78
CA ARG A 36 13.70 -4.19 1.02
C ARG A 36 13.56 -2.67 1.08
N CYS A 37 14.68 -1.96 0.96
CA CYS A 37 14.65 -0.52 0.85
C CYS A 37 13.98 -0.09 -0.47
N HIS A 38 13.09 0.88 -0.41
CA HIS A 38 12.42 1.42 -1.61
C HIS A 38 13.28 2.40 -2.42
N TYR A 39 14.47 2.76 -1.93
CA TYR A 39 15.39 3.61 -2.69
C TYR A 39 15.93 2.85 -3.92
N PRO A 40 15.93 3.47 -5.12
CA PRO A 40 16.36 2.81 -6.35
C PRO A 40 17.80 2.28 -6.22
N GLY A 41 18.01 1.02 -6.55
CA GLY A 41 19.32 0.36 -6.47
C GLY A 41 19.78 -0.04 -5.07
N CYS A 42 19.04 0.31 -4.00
CA CYS A 42 19.43 -0.06 -2.64
C CYS A 42 19.12 -1.53 -2.34
N LYS A 43 20.14 -2.27 -1.88
CA LYS A 43 20.03 -3.67 -1.46
C LYS A 43 19.83 -3.86 0.05
N ASN A 44 19.89 -2.76 0.82
CA ASN A 44 19.80 -2.81 2.27
C ASN A 44 18.37 -3.12 2.74
N ARG A 45 18.27 -3.74 3.93
CA ARG A 45 16.99 -3.95 4.61
C ARG A 45 16.47 -2.61 5.13
N SER A 46 15.16 -2.40 5.00
CA SER A 46 14.49 -1.23 5.56
C SER A 46 14.25 -1.36 7.06
N LYS A 47 14.05 -0.22 7.74
CA LYS A 47 13.53 -0.19 9.12
C LYS A 47 12.06 -0.61 9.23
N GLY A 48 11.38 -0.80 8.10
CA GLY A 48 10.01 -1.28 8.02
C GLY A 48 8.95 -0.22 7.73
N PRO A 49 7.67 -0.58 7.87
CA PRO A 49 6.55 0.20 7.35
C PRO A 49 6.42 1.59 7.96
N ARG A 50 6.75 1.74 9.26
CA ARG A 50 6.74 3.03 9.96
C ARG A 50 7.75 4.04 9.37
N PHE A 51 8.78 3.53 8.70
CA PHE A 51 9.86 4.32 8.10
C PHE A 51 9.76 4.31 6.56
N ARG A 52 8.56 4.15 6.02
CA ARG A 52 8.30 4.13 4.56
C ARG A 52 9.14 3.10 3.81
N PHE A 53 9.56 2.03 4.50
CA PHE A 53 10.50 1.03 3.98
C PHE A 53 11.82 1.63 3.48
N MET A 54 12.34 2.67 4.13
CA MET A 54 13.70 3.18 3.89
C MET A 54 14.70 2.59 4.90
N CYS A 55 15.97 2.46 4.50
CA CYS A 55 17.07 2.11 5.41
C CYS A 55 17.61 3.37 6.12
N GLU A 56 18.53 3.19 7.08
CA GLU A 56 19.12 4.29 7.85
C GLU A 56 19.80 5.35 7.00
N GLN A 57 20.51 4.92 5.95
CA GLN A 57 21.23 5.82 5.06
C GLN A 57 20.26 6.71 4.28
N HIS A 58 19.21 6.12 3.69
CA HIS A 58 18.26 6.85 2.85
C HIS A 58 17.20 7.64 3.63
N MET A 59 17.07 7.38 4.94
CA MET A 59 16.23 8.20 5.80
C MET A 59 16.84 9.58 6.09
N LYS A 60 18.17 9.71 5.97
CA LYS A 60 18.90 10.98 6.12
C LYS A 60 18.79 11.90 4.89
N LEU A 61 18.33 11.38 3.76
CA LEU A 61 18.11 12.18 2.55
C LEU A 61 17.00 13.20 2.75
N SER A 62 16.98 14.21 1.88
CA SER A 62 15.93 15.22 1.90
C SER A 62 14.55 14.60 1.65
N LYS A 63 13.49 15.18 2.23
CA LYS A 63 12.11 14.68 2.04
C LYS A 63 11.73 14.59 0.55
N ARG A 64 12.24 15.49 -0.29
CA ARG A 64 11.96 15.49 -1.74
C ARG A 64 12.52 14.24 -2.41
N GLU A 65 13.77 13.88 -2.14
CA GLU A 65 14.38 12.66 -2.69
C GLU A 65 13.69 11.40 -2.20
N GLN A 66 13.27 11.37 -0.93
CA GLN A 66 12.50 10.26 -0.38
C GLN A 66 11.18 10.07 -1.15
N ILE A 67 10.47 11.16 -1.48
CA ILE A 67 9.22 11.10 -2.24
C ILE A 67 9.46 10.56 -3.65
N VAL A 68 10.46 11.09 -4.37
CA VAL A 68 10.79 10.64 -5.73
C VAL A 68 11.14 9.15 -5.75
N ALA A 69 11.92 8.68 -4.78
CA ALA A 69 12.25 7.27 -4.63
C ALA A 69 10.99 6.40 -4.40
N LEU A 70 10.08 6.84 -3.53
CA LEU A 70 8.83 6.13 -3.25
C LEU A 70 7.89 6.10 -4.46
N GLU A 71 7.80 7.18 -5.21
CA GLU A 71 7.02 7.24 -6.45
C GLU A 71 7.60 6.31 -7.51
N THR A 72 8.91 6.30 -7.68
CA THR A 72 9.63 5.39 -8.58
C THR A 72 9.35 3.93 -8.20
N TRP A 73 9.46 3.59 -6.92
CA TRP A 73 9.16 2.25 -6.42
C TRP A 73 7.70 1.86 -6.65
N ARG A 74 6.75 2.76 -6.37
CA ARG A 74 5.31 2.55 -6.58
C ARG A 74 5.00 2.28 -8.05
N ASN A 75 5.59 3.05 -8.95
CA ASN A 75 5.40 2.91 -10.39
C ASN A 75 6.05 1.63 -10.92
N GLY A 76 7.25 1.28 -10.44
CA GLY A 76 7.90 0.00 -10.75
C GLY A 76 7.12 -1.22 -10.22
N GLY A 77 6.46 -1.10 -9.07
CA GLY A 77 5.53 -2.11 -8.55
C GLY A 77 4.34 -2.35 -9.48
N ARG A 78 3.68 -1.28 -9.94
CA ARG A 78 2.55 -1.38 -10.88
C ARG A 78 2.98 -2.00 -12.22
N ALA A 79 4.12 -1.58 -12.76
CA ALA A 79 4.66 -2.11 -14.01
C ALA A 79 4.91 -3.63 -13.89
N ARG A 80 5.57 -4.08 -12.82
CA ARG A 80 5.81 -5.52 -12.55
C ARG A 80 4.52 -6.33 -12.48
N THR A 81 3.51 -5.84 -11.76
CA THR A 81 2.21 -6.53 -11.66
C THR A 81 1.53 -6.64 -13.01
N ARG A 82 1.50 -5.57 -13.81
CA ARG A 82 0.91 -5.55 -15.15
C ARG A 82 1.57 -6.57 -16.08
N THR A 83 2.90 -6.57 -16.14
CA THR A 83 3.66 -7.53 -16.96
C THR A 83 3.38 -8.97 -16.55
N ARG A 84 3.25 -9.24 -15.23
CA ARG A 84 2.93 -10.57 -14.70
C ARG A 84 1.51 -11.01 -15.03
N SER A 85 0.55 -10.09 -15.06
CA SER A 85 -0.82 -10.38 -15.50
C SER A 85 -0.88 -10.70 -16.99
N ILE A 86 -0.18 -9.91 -17.83
CA ILE A 86 -0.09 -10.13 -19.28
C ILE A 86 0.57 -11.49 -19.58
N SER A 87 1.67 -11.82 -18.90
CA SER A 87 2.36 -13.10 -19.12
C SER A 87 1.50 -14.30 -18.71
N ARG A 88 0.72 -14.18 -17.62
CA ARG A 88 -0.26 -15.20 -17.22
C ARG A 88 -1.37 -15.36 -18.25
N GLN A 89 -1.97 -14.27 -18.72
CA GLN A 89 -3.00 -14.30 -19.75
C GLN A 89 -2.47 -14.98 -21.02
N ARG A 90 -1.31 -14.56 -21.54
CA ARG A 90 -0.71 -15.17 -22.74
C ARG A 90 -0.45 -16.67 -22.59
N ARG A 91 0.00 -17.12 -21.40
CA ARG A 91 0.16 -18.54 -21.12
C ARG A 91 -1.19 -19.27 -21.15
N ALA A 92 -2.23 -18.69 -20.55
CA ALA A 92 -3.56 -19.29 -20.53
C ALA A 92 -4.15 -19.43 -21.95
N LEU A 93 -3.97 -18.43 -22.82
CA LEU A 93 -4.42 -18.53 -24.21
C LEU A 93 -3.74 -19.70 -24.96
N ARG A 94 -2.42 -19.85 -24.84
CA ARG A 94 -1.67 -20.94 -25.50
C ARG A 94 -2.03 -22.36 -25.04
N LEU A 95 -2.69 -22.50 -23.90
CA LEU A 95 -3.13 -23.81 -23.37
C LEU A 95 -4.59 -24.11 -23.74
N ALA A 96 -5.29 -23.15 -24.35
CA ALA A 96 -6.66 -23.30 -24.82
C ALA A 96 -6.73 -23.64 -26.33
N ASP A 97 -5.58 -23.62 -27.00
CA ASP A 97 -5.33 -24.11 -28.36
C ASP A 97 -4.73 -25.52 -28.30
#